data_AF-A0AA35N4K8-F1
#
_entry.id   AF-A0AA35N4K8-F1
#
_cell.length_a   1.000
_cell.length_b   1.000
_cell.length_c   1.000
_cell.angle_alpha   90.00
_cell.angle_beta   90.00
_cell.angle_gamma   90.00
#
_symmetry.space_group_name_H-M   'P 1'
#
loop_
_entity.id
_entity.type
_entity.pdbx_description
1 polymer ?
#
loop_
_entity_poly.entity_id
_entity_poly.type
_entity_poly.pdbx_seq_one_letter_code
_entity_poly.pdbx_strand_id
1 'polypeptide(L)'
;MAQSETVERILDAAEQLFAERGFAETSLRLITSKAGVNLAAVNYHFGSKKALIQAVFSRFLGPFCASLERELERRQAKPEHKPSLEELLEMLVEQALAVQPRSNNDLSIFMRLLGLAFSQSQGHLRRYLEDMYGKVFRRYMLLVNEAAPRIPPLGCSGACTSCWVPPPSACPVSRRCEQLPRLTLASTPRSSR
;
A
#
# COMPACT_ATOMS: atom_id res chain seq x y z
N MET A 1 30.35 3.97 -5.06
CA MET A 1 29.82 3.08 -6.11
C MET A 1 29.57 1.64 -5.60
N ALA A 2 30.53 0.95 -4.97
CA ALA A 2 30.35 -0.44 -4.49
C ALA A 2 29.25 -0.67 -3.41
N GLN A 3 28.97 0.35 -2.58
CA GLN A 3 27.95 0.26 -1.52
C GLN A 3 26.52 0.18 -2.10
N SER A 4 26.26 0.91 -3.19
CA SER A 4 24.96 0.91 -3.89
C SER A 4 24.71 -0.44 -4.57
N GLU A 5 25.75 -1.03 -5.17
CA GLU A 5 25.65 -2.32 -5.85
C GLU A 5 25.33 -3.47 -4.87
N THR A 6 25.91 -3.45 -3.68
CA THR A 6 25.61 -4.42 -2.62
C THR A 6 24.15 -4.33 -2.17
N VAL A 7 23.65 -3.10 -1.98
CA VAL A 7 22.26 -2.84 -1.60
C VAL A 7 21.29 -3.36 -2.67
N GLU A 8 21.54 -3.06 -3.94
CA GLU A 8 20.69 -3.52 -5.04
C GLU A 8 20.66 -5.05 -5.13
N ARG A 9 21.81 -5.72 -5.05
CA ARG A 9 21.87 -7.20 -5.06
C ARG A 9 21.07 -7.83 -3.91
N ILE A 10 21.11 -7.22 -2.72
CA ILE A 10 20.31 -7.69 -1.59
C ILE A 10 18.82 -7.48 -1.88
N LEU A 11 18.42 -6.32 -2.40
CA LEU A 11 17.03 -6.00 -2.69
C LEU A 11 16.47 -6.89 -3.81
N ASP A 12 17.25 -7.19 -4.85
CA ASP A 12 16.86 -8.11 -5.94
C ASP A 12 16.63 -9.53 -5.41
N ALA A 13 17.58 -10.05 -4.62
CA ALA A 13 17.45 -11.36 -4.02
C ALA A 13 16.25 -11.43 -3.06
N ALA A 14 16.05 -10.39 -2.25
CA ALA A 14 14.95 -10.30 -1.30
C ALA A 14 13.59 -10.22 -1.99
N GLU A 15 13.45 -9.34 -2.99
CA GLU A 15 12.22 -9.16 -3.78
C GLU A 15 11.81 -10.49 -4.41
N GLN A 16 12.73 -11.18 -5.07
CA GLN A 16 12.44 -12.46 -5.71
C GLN A 16 12.04 -13.54 -4.69
N LEU A 17 12.82 -13.71 -3.61
CA LEU A 17 12.54 -14.74 -2.62
C LEU A 17 11.24 -14.48 -1.84
N PHE A 18 10.97 -13.24 -1.45
CA PHE A 18 9.71 -12.88 -0.80
C PHE A 18 8.52 -13.13 -1.72
N ALA A 19 8.64 -12.83 -3.00
CA ALA A 19 7.56 -13.05 -3.93
C ALA A 19 7.31 -14.56 -4.17
N GLU A 20 8.37 -15.37 -4.27
CA GLU A 20 8.31 -16.82 -4.47
C GLU A 20 7.82 -17.62 -3.25
N ARG A 21 8.29 -17.26 -2.05
CA ARG A 21 8.13 -18.06 -0.83
C ARG A 21 7.29 -17.39 0.26
N GLY A 22 7.01 -16.10 0.12
CA GLY A 22 6.42 -15.28 1.18
C GLY A 22 7.46 -14.79 2.20
N PHE A 23 7.00 -13.91 3.10
CA PHE A 23 7.88 -13.30 4.08
C PHE A 23 8.29 -14.27 5.17
N ALA A 24 7.36 -15.08 5.72
CA ALA A 24 7.66 -16.02 6.80
C ALA A 24 8.80 -16.99 6.45
N GLU A 25 8.69 -17.67 5.30
CA GLU A 25 9.60 -18.72 4.85
C GLU A 25 10.96 -18.22 4.32
N THR A 26 11.12 -16.91 4.12
CA THR A 26 12.36 -16.34 3.57
C THR A 26 13.28 -15.86 4.69
N SER A 27 14.37 -16.56 4.96
CA SER A 27 15.36 -16.15 5.97
C SER A 27 16.38 -15.12 5.43
N LEU A 28 16.97 -14.29 6.31
CA LEU A 28 18.04 -13.38 5.90
C LEU A 28 19.27 -14.12 5.36
N ARG A 29 19.56 -15.31 5.88
CA ARG A 29 20.65 -16.17 5.37
C ARG A 29 20.40 -16.65 3.95
N LEU A 30 19.15 -17.00 3.63
CA LEU A 30 18.76 -17.38 2.27
C LEU A 30 18.94 -16.21 1.31
N ILE A 31 18.53 -15.00 1.72
CA ILE A 31 18.71 -13.78 0.95
C ILE A 31 20.19 -13.50 0.71
N THR A 32 21.03 -13.54 1.74
CA THR A 32 22.47 -13.23 1.62
C THR A 32 23.19 -14.26 0.75
N SER A 33 22.80 -15.54 0.85
CA SER A 33 23.33 -16.60 0.00
C SER A 33 22.97 -16.37 -1.46
N LYS A 34 21.71 -15.99 -1.76
CA LYS A 34 21.28 -15.69 -3.14
C LYS A 34 21.91 -14.41 -3.67
N ALA A 35 22.04 -13.39 -2.84
CA ALA A 35 22.68 -12.12 -3.20
C ALA A 35 24.20 -12.24 -3.34
N GLY A 36 24.83 -13.31 -2.86
CA GLY A 36 26.28 -13.49 -2.86
C GLY A 36 27.01 -12.49 -1.96
N VAL A 37 26.44 -12.19 -0.79
CA VAL A 37 26.98 -11.23 0.19
C VAL A 37 27.01 -11.85 1.59
N ASN A 38 27.77 -11.24 2.51
CA ASN A 38 27.79 -11.65 3.92
C ASN A 38 26.52 -11.16 4.65
N LEU A 39 26.04 -11.93 5.63
CA LEU A 39 24.97 -11.54 6.55
C LEU A 39 25.23 -10.21 7.26
N ALA A 40 26.49 -9.91 7.55
CA ALA A 40 26.89 -8.62 8.13
C ALA A 40 26.46 -7.43 7.25
N ALA A 41 26.47 -7.57 5.92
CA ALA A 41 26.04 -6.52 5.00
C ALA A 41 24.55 -6.21 5.13
N VAL A 42 23.70 -7.23 5.29
CA VAL A 42 22.25 -7.01 5.48
C VAL A 42 21.98 -6.32 6.82
N ASN A 43 22.65 -6.75 7.88
CA ASN A 43 22.53 -6.10 9.20
C ASN A 43 23.04 -4.65 9.15
N TYR A 44 24.12 -4.37 8.43
CA TYR A 44 24.65 -3.01 8.29
C TYR A 44 23.72 -2.10 7.47
N HIS A 45 23.17 -2.57 6.35
CA HIS A 45 22.36 -1.75 5.44
C HIS A 45 20.90 -1.61 5.86
N PHE A 46 20.30 -2.67 6.42
CA PHE A 46 18.86 -2.71 6.70
C PHE A 46 18.57 -2.91 8.19
N GLY A 47 19.51 -3.45 8.98
CA GLY A 47 19.34 -3.70 10.41
C GLY A 47 18.42 -4.89 10.75
N SER A 48 17.30 -5.06 10.02
CA SER A 48 16.35 -6.13 10.29
C SER A 48 15.62 -6.60 9.02
N LYS A 49 15.04 -7.80 9.09
CA LYS A 49 14.17 -8.34 8.04
C LYS A 49 12.95 -7.45 7.79
N LYS A 50 12.39 -6.82 8.83
CA LYS A 50 11.25 -5.89 8.70
C LYS A 50 11.62 -4.66 7.88
N ALA A 51 12.77 -4.05 8.19
CA ALA A 51 13.29 -2.93 7.44
C ALA A 51 13.69 -3.30 5.99
N LEU A 52 14.21 -4.51 5.78
CA LEU A 52 14.46 -5.02 4.43
C LEU A 52 13.15 -5.16 3.62
N ILE A 53 12.07 -5.67 4.23
CA ILE A 53 10.76 -5.72 3.58
C ILE A 53 10.28 -4.29 3.23
N GLN A 54 10.38 -3.34 4.16
CA GLN A 54 10.03 -1.94 3.92
C GLN A 54 10.83 -1.32 2.76
N ALA A 55 12.13 -1.62 2.67
CA ALA A 55 12.99 -1.14 1.59
C ALA A 55 12.60 -1.74 0.23
N VAL A 56 12.25 -3.03 0.17
CA VAL A 56 11.75 -3.66 -1.06
C VAL A 56 10.48 -2.96 -1.57
N PHE A 57 9.51 -2.67 -0.69
CA PHE A 57 8.31 -1.93 -1.09
C PHE A 57 8.61 -0.49 -1.53
N SER A 58 9.53 0.18 -0.84
CA SER A 58 9.91 1.56 -1.17
C SER A 58 10.63 1.69 -2.51
N ARG A 59 11.29 0.62 -2.97
CA ARG A 59 11.93 0.57 -4.28
C ARG A 59 10.93 0.78 -5.42
N PHE A 60 9.69 0.30 -5.26
CA PHE A 60 8.59 0.55 -6.19
C PHE A 60 7.80 1.81 -5.83
N LEU A 61 7.39 1.94 -4.57
CA LEU A 61 6.48 3.01 -4.15
C LEU A 61 7.11 4.40 -4.13
N GLY A 62 8.41 4.53 -3.91
CA GLY A 62 9.10 5.82 -3.91
C GLY A 62 8.95 6.55 -5.26
N PRO A 63 9.46 5.98 -6.36
CA PRO A 63 9.31 6.57 -7.69
C PRO A 63 7.84 6.73 -8.12
N PHE A 64 6.99 5.74 -7.82
CA PHE A 64 5.57 5.78 -8.13
C PHE A 64 4.87 6.97 -7.44
N CYS A 65 5.03 7.10 -6.13
CA CYS A 65 4.41 8.16 -5.35
C CYS A 65 4.94 9.55 -5.73
N ALA A 66 6.24 9.67 -6.02
CA ALA A 66 6.83 10.91 -6.52
C ALA A 66 6.27 11.30 -7.90
N SER A 67 5.97 10.33 -8.76
CA SER A 67 5.31 10.59 -10.04
C SER A 67 3.85 11.00 -9.88
N LEU A 68 3.11 10.27 -9.04
CA LEU A 68 1.72 10.56 -8.71
C LEU A 68 1.56 11.95 -8.07
N GLU A 69 2.42 12.31 -7.12
CA GLU A 69 2.36 13.63 -6.47
C GLU A 69 2.56 14.77 -7.46
N ARG A 70 3.56 14.66 -8.36
CA ARG A 70 3.79 15.63 -9.43
C ARG A 70 2.59 15.77 -10.37
N GLU A 71 1.96 14.66 -10.74
CA GLU A 71 0.79 14.68 -11.62
C GLU A 71 -0.45 15.29 -10.93
N LEU A 72 -0.65 14.99 -9.64
CA LEU A 72 -1.69 15.63 -8.83
C LEU A 72 -1.48 17.14 -8.72
N GLU A 73 -0.25 17.60 -8.53
CA GLU A 73 0.10 19.02 -8.50
C GLU A 73 -0.15 19.71 -9.84
N ARG A 74 0.27 19.08 -10.94
CA ARG A 74 0.05 19.59 -12.30
C ARG A 74 -1.43 19.81 -12.62
N ARG A 75 -2.30 18.91 -12.15
CA ARG A 75 -3.76 19.01 -12.37
C ARG A 75 -4.40 20.03 -11.43
N GLN A 76 -3.95 20.15 -10.19
CA GLN A 76 -4.46 21.17 -9.26
C GLN A 76 -4.15 22.60 -9.70
N ALA A 77 -3.08 22.81 -10.48
CA ALA A 77 -2.80 24.10 -11.10
C ALA A 77 -3.86 24.54 -12.14
N LYS A 78 -4.80 23.65 -12.52
CA LYS A 78 -5.94 23.93 -13.42
C LYS A 78 -7.27 23.67 -12.70
N PRO A 79 -7.69 24.55 -11.76
CA PRO A 79 -8.79 24.29 -10.82
C PRO A 79 -10.19 24.18 -11.46
N GLU A 80 -10.34 24.52 -12.73
CA GLU A 80 -11.63 24.50 -13.43
C GLU A 80 -12.09 23.09 -13.83
N HIS A 81 -11.18 22.12 -13.89
CA HIS A 81 -11.50 20.73 -14.26
C HIS A 81 -11.51 19.81 -13.04
N LYS A 82 -12.68 19.27 -12.70
CA LYS A 82 -12.80 18.18 -11.72
C LYS A 82 -12.60 16.84 -12.44
N PRO A 83 -11.60 16.03 -12.07
CA PRO A 83 -11.33 14.80 -12.79
C PRO A 83 -12.46 13.78 -12.57
N SER A 84 -12.83 13.05 -13.63
CA SER A 84 -13.73 11.90 -13.53
C SER A 84 -13.03 10.71 -12.86
N LEU A 85 -13.81 9.69 -12.47
CA LEU A 85 -13.25 8.48 -11.88
C LEU A 85 -12.32 7.76 -12.87
N GLU A 86 -12.72 7.72 -14.14
CA GLU A 86 -11.95 7.14 -15.23
C GLU A 86 -10.61 7.84 -15.40
N GLU A 87 -10.59 9.18 -15.42
CA GLU A 87 -9.34 9.96 -15.52
C GLU A 87 -8.40 9.74 -14.33
N LEU A 88 -8.95 9.52 -13.13
CA LEU A 88 -8.16 9.21 -11.93
C LEU A 88 -7.56 7.79 -12.00
N LEU A 89 -8.33 6.81 -12.47
CA LEU A 89 -7.86 5.44 -12.64
C LEU A 89 -6.81 5.34 -13.75
N GLU A 90 -7.04 6.00 -14.89
CA GLU A 90 -6.07 6.10 -15.99
C GLU A 90 -4.77 6.72 -15.50
N MET A 91 -4.84 7.84 -14.78
CA MET A 91 -3.66 8.46 -14.16
C MET A 91 -2.90 7.47 -13.27
N LEU A 92 -3.59 6.74 -12.39
CA LEU A 92 -2.95 5.78 -11.49
C LEU A 92 -2.21 4.68 -12.26
N VAL A 93 -2.84 4.14 -13.31
CA VAL A 93 -2.26 3.11 -14.18
C VAL A 93 -1.06 3.65 -14.94
N GLU A 94 -1.18 4.84 -15.54
CA GLU A 94 -0.06 5.50 -16.24
C GLU A 94 1.13 5.71 -15.32
N GLN A 95 0.90 6.22 -14.10
CA GLN A 95 1.98 6.43 -13.13
C GLN A 95 2.61 5.11 -12.66
N ALA A 96 1.83 4.03 -12.55
CA ALA A 96 2.35 2.70 -12.21
C ALA A 96 3.21 2.10 -13.33
N LEU A 97 2.85 2.33 -14.59
CA LEU A 97 3.59 1.88 -15.77
C LEU A 97 4.81 2.76 -16.09
N ALA A 98 4.78 4.04 -15.67
CA ALA A 98 5.88 4.98 -15.84
C ALA A 98 7.04 4.77 -14.85
N VAL A 99 6.85 3.94 -13.82
CA VAL A 99 7.96 3.51 -12.95
C VAL A 99 8.99 2.80 -13.80
N GLN A 100 10.24 3.31 -13.79
CA GLN A 100 11.32 2.75 -14.61
C GLN A 100 11.43 1.23 -14.38
N PRO A 101 11.28 0.42 -15.44
CA PRO A 101 11.31 -1.03 -15.30
C PRO A 101 12.73 -1.48 -14.95
N ARG A 102 12.90 -2.14 -13.81
CA ARG A 102 14.13 -2.88 -13.46
C ARG A 102 14.10 -4.29 -14.02
N SER A 103 12.90 -4.84 -14.13
CA SER A 103 12.59 -6.08 -14.83
C SER A 103 11.30 -5.92 -15.65
N ASN A 104 11.06 -6.85 -16.58
CA ASN A 104 9.83 -6.86 -17.38
C ASN A 104 8.56 -7.10 -16.52
N ASN A 105 8.70 -7.48 -15.25
CA ASN A 105 7.59 -7.93 -14.40
C ASN A 105 7.45 -7.15 -13.09
N ASP A 106 8.05 -5.96 -12.96
CA ASP A 106 8.10 -5.21 -11.69
C ASP A 106 6.72 -4.98 -11.05
N LEU A 107 5.74 -4.54 -11.84
CA LEU A 107 4.36 -4.33 -11.35
C LEU A 107 3.73 -5.64 -10.86
N SER A 108 3.95 -6.74 -11.59
CA SER A 108 3.42 -8.07 -11.21
C SER A 108 4.05 -8.58 -9.91
N ILE A 109 5.37 -8.40 -9.75
CA ILE A 109 6.08 -8.76 -8.52
C ILE A 109 5.58 -7.90 -7.36
N PHE A 110 5.44 -6.60 -7.56
CA PHE A 110 4.90 -5.70 -6.54
C PHE A 110 3.49 -6.10 -6.12
N MET A 111 2.59 -6.39 -7.07
CA MET A 111 1.22 -6.83 -6.78
C MET A 111 1.19 -8.15 -6.01
N ARG A 112 2.08 -9.09 -6.34
CA ARG A 112 2.23 -10.35 -5.58
C ARG A 112 2.72 -10.10 -4.15
N LEU A 113 3.73 -9.24 -3.97
CA LEU A 113 4.23 -8.86 -2.64
C LEU A 113 3.15 -8.15 -1.82
N LEU A 114 2.37 -7.27 -2.45
CA LEU A 114 1.25 -6.59 -1.81
C LEU A 114 0.21 -7.58 -1.31
N GLY A 115 -0.20 -8.56 -2.14
CA GLY A 115 -1.10 -9.63 -1.74
C GLY A 115 -0.59 -10.44 -0.55
N LEU A 116 0.71 -10.77 -0.54
CA LEU A 116 1.36 -11.46 0.58
C LEU A 116 1.40 -10.60 1.86
N ALA A 117 1.56 -9.28 1.73
CA ALA A 117 1.59 -8.37 2.87
C ALA A 117 0.24 -8.34 3.60
N PHE A 118 -0.86 -8.41 2.84
CA PHE A 118 -2.21 -8.54 3.39
C PHE A 118 -2.43 -9.92 4.02
N SER A 119 -2.10 -11.01 3.32
CA SER A 119 -2.37 -12.36 3.83
C SER A 119 -1.55 -12.72 5.08
N GLN A 120 -0.29 -12.28 5.14
CA GLN A 120 0.60 -12.53 6.28
C GLN A 120 0.54 -11.41 7.34
N SER A 121 -0.50 -10.57 7.34
CA SER A 121 -0.79 -9.55 8.36
C SER A 121 0.43 -8.71 8.77
N GLN A 122 1.14 -8.13 7.80
CA GLN A 122 2.36 -7.35 8.03
C GLN A 122 2.06 -5.95 8.63
N GLY A 123 1.64 -5.89 9.90
CA GLY A 123 1.23 -4.63 10.55
C GLY A 123 2.34 -3.59 10.72
N HIS A 124 3.61 -3.99 10.68
CA HIS A 124 4.76 -3.06 10.68
C HIS A 124 4.93 -2.37 9.32
N LEU A 125 4.66 -3.10 8.22
CA LEU A 125 4.73 -2.59 6.87
C LEU A 125 3.59 -1.61 6.63
N ARG A 126 2.36 -1.94 7.06
CA ARG A 126 1.22 -1.03 6.97
C ARG A 126 1.53 0.34 7.59
N ARG A 127 2.03 0.36 8.83
CA ARG A 127 2.40 1.60 9.52
C ARG A 127 3.48 2.38 8.76
N TYR A 128 4.52 1.69 8.32
CA TYR A 128 5.58 2.32 7.53
C TYR A 128 5.06 2.95 6.23
N LEU A 129 4.22 2.24 5.46
CA LEU A 129 3.66 2.76 4.22
C LEU A 129 2.70 3.93 4.46
N GLU A 130 1.98 3.91 5.57
CA GLU A 130 1.13 5.02 6.02
C GLU A 130 1.95 6.28 6.33
N ASP A 131 3.04 6.12 7.08
CA ASP A 131 3.92 7.22 7.47
C ASP A 131 4.63 7.83 6.26
N MET A 132 5.11 6.98 5.34
CA MET A 132 5.91 7.42 4.19
C MET A 132 5.05 7.93 3.01
N TYR A 133 3.95 7.23 2.69
CA TYR A 133 3.19 7.46 1.46
C TYR A 133 1.74 7.86 1.72
N GLY A 134 1.29 7.87 2.98
CA GLY A 134 -0.11 8.13 3.29
C GLY A 134 -0.61 9.49 2.86
N LYS A 135 0.25 10.53 2.82
CA LYS A 135 -0.13 11.87 2.37
C LYS A 135 -0.59 11.88 0.91
N VAL A 136 0.20 11.31 0.00
CA VAL A 136 -0.13 11.28 -1.44
C VAL A 136 -1.37 10.40 -1.70
N PHE A 137 -1.46 9.24 -1.06
CA PHE A 137 -2.62 8.36 -1.20
C PHE A 137 -3.89 8.98 -0.62
N ARG A 138 -3.83 9.70 0.52
CA ARG A 138 -4.99 10.44 1.04
C ARG A 138 -5.48 11.49 0.06
N ARG A 139 -4.56 12.28 -0.53
CA ARG A 139 -4.91 13.30 -1.53
C ARG A 139 -5.58 12.68 -2.76
N TYR A 140 -5.03 11.58 -3.27
CA TYR A 140 -5.63 10.83 -4.38
C TYR A 140 -7.02 10.27 -4.01
N MET A 141 -7.16 9.63 -2.86
CA MET A 141 -8.42 9.04 -2.40
C MET A 141 -9.53 10.07 -2.16
N LEU A 142 -9.19 11.31 -1.77
CA LEU A 142 -10.16 12.39 -1.68
C LEU A 142 -10.77 12.73 -3.05
N LEU A 143 -9.95 12.81 -4.09
CA LEU A 143 -10.43 13.05 -5.46
C LEU A 143 -11.32 11.90 -5.95
N VAL A 144 -10.94 10.65 -5.65
CA VAL A 144 -11.75 9.47 -5.97
C VAL A 144 -13.12 9.54 -5.28
N ASN A 145 -13.16 9.95 -4.01
CA ASN A 145 -14.41 10.11 -3.27
C ASN A 145 -15.28 11.25 -3.84
N GLU A 146 -14.68 12.38 -4.21
CA GLU A 146 -15.39 13.49 -4.85
C GLU A 146 -15.95 13.11 -6.23
N ALA A 147 -15.24 12.29 -7.00
CA ALA A 147 -15.68 11.79 -8.30
C ALA A 147 -16.76 10.70 -8.17
N ALA A 148 -16.79 9.95 -7.07
CA ALA A 148 -17.73 8.86 -6.82
C ALA A 148 -18.48 8.99 -5.46
N PRO A 149 -19.24 10.08 -5.24
CA PRO A 149 -19.84 10.39 -3.93
C PRO A 149 -20.95 9.42 -3.52
N ARG A 150 -21.42 8.57 -4.44
CA ARG A 150 -22.41 7.51 -4.17
C ARG A 150 -21.81 6.33 -3.42
N ILE A 151 -20.50 6.17 -3.46
CA ILE A 151 -19.81 5.09 -2.76
C ILE A 151 -19.44 5.62 -1.37
N PRO A 152 -19.98 5.03 -0.28
CA PRO A 152 -19.59 5.46 1.05
C PRO A 152 -18.07 5.30 1.21
N PRO A 153 -17.38 6.25 1.87
CA PRO A 153 -15.95 6.18 2.04
C PRO A 153 -15.57 4.84 2.72
N LEU A 154 -14.45 4.25 2.29
CA LEU A 154 -13.95 2.91 2.66
C LEU A 154 -13.64 2.71 4.17
N GLY A 155 -14.23 3.49 5.08
CA GLY A 155 -14.01 3.46 6.53
C GLY A 155 -15.26 3.26 7.41
N CYS A 156 -16.48 3.19 6.87
CA CYS A 156 -17.69 3.05 7.71
C CYS A 156 -18.18 1.60 7.85
N SER A 157 -17.34 0.70 8.39
CA SER A 157 -17.77 -0.64 8.84
C SER A 157 -17.34 -0.89 10.28
N GLY A 158 -18.04 -0.25 11.23
CA GLY A 158 -18.19 -0.74 12.62
C GLY A 158 -16.97 -0.75 13.57
N ALA A 159 -15.74 -0.58 13.10
CA ALA A 159 -14.54 -0.53 13.94
C ALA A 159 -13.79 0.80 13.72
N CYS A 160 -14.21 1.82 14.49
CA CYS A 160 -13.72 3.20 14.41
C CYS A 160 -12.21 3.40 14.71
N THR A 161 -11.44 2.35 15.01
CA THR A 161 -10.02 2.46 15.39
C THR A 161 -9.04 2.50 14.20
N SER A 162 -9.52 2.35 12.96
CA SER A 162 -8.64 2.26 11.78
C SER A 162 -8.97 3.23 10.63
N CYS A 163 -9.80 4.24 10.90
CA CYS A 163 -10.26 5.20 9.88
C CYS A 163 -9.19 6.27 9.55
N TRP A 164 -8.81 6.30 8.28
CA TRP A 164 -7.91 7.27 7.65
C TRP A 164 -8.55 8.66 7.39
N VAL A 165 -9.49 9.11 8.23
CA VAL A 165 -10.20 10.40 8.11
C VAL A 165 -10.15 11.14 9.47
N PRO A 166 -9.87 12.47 9.49
CA PRO A 166 -9.76 13.27 10.73
C PRO A 166 -11.15 13.47 11.41
N PRO A 167 -11.23 14.07 12.63
CA PRO A 167 -12.19 13.72 13.68
C PRO A 167 -13.68 13.96 13.35
N PRO A 168 -14.60 13.30 14.10
CA PRO A 168 -16.02 13.09 13.76
C PRO A 168 -16.89 14.34 13.54
N SER A 169 -16.42 15.55 13.87
CA SER A 169 -17.20 16.78 13.69
C SER A 169 -17.39 17.21 12.23
N ALA A 170 -16.62 16.64 11.29
CA ALA A 170 -16.70 16.97 9.86
C ALA A 170 -17.32 15.86 8.99
N CYS A 171 -17.81 14.76 9.57
CA CYS A 171 -18.33 13.61 8.82
C CYS A 171 -19.83 13.76 8.50
N PRO A 172 -20.24 14.02 7.23
CA PRO A 172 -21.66 14.20 6.86
C PRO A 172 -22.45 12.88 6.95
N VAL A 173 -21.75 11.75 7.00
CA VAL A 173 -22.32 10.38 7.00
C VAL A 173 -22.80 9.96 8.39
N SER A 174 -22.28 10.56 9.47
CA SER A 174 -22.63 10.21 10.86
C SER A 174 -24.13 10.33 11.14
N ARG A 175 -24.78 11.42 10.67
CA ARG A 175 -26.22 11.64 10.87
C ARG A 175 -27.12 10.64 10.13
N ARG A 176 -26.61 9.98 9.09
CA ARG A 176 -27.39 9.04 8.28
C ARG A 176 -27.32 7.61 8.84
N CYS A 177 -26.27 7.26 9.58
CA CYS A 177 -26.15 5.98 10.29
C CYS A 177 -27.04 5.89 11.55
N GLU A 178 -27.31 7.00 12.25
CA GLU A 178 -28.25 7.00 13.38
C GLU A 178 -29.71 6.77 12.96
N GLN A 179 -30.05 6.99 11.68
CA GLN A 179 -31.42 6.89 11.17
C GLN A 179 -31.74 5.54 10.51
N LEU A 180 -30.77 4.63 10.38
CA LEU A 180 -31.02 3.28 9.88
C LEU A 180 -31.54 2.40 11.03
N PRO A 181 -32.72 1.76 10.91
CA PRO A 181 -33.23 0.89 11.95
C PRO A 181 -32.24 -0.24 12.20
N ARG A 182 -31.86 -0.43 13.47
CA ARG A 182 -31.00 -1.52 13.93
C ARG A 182 -31.65 -2.84 13.50
N LEU A 183 -31.15 -3.45 12.43
CA LEU A 183 -31.47 -4.83 12.09
C LEU A 183 -30.89 -5.71 13.19
N THR A 184 -31.72 -6.02 14.19
CA THR A 184 -31.47 -7.07 15.17
C THR A 184 -31.34 -8.38 14.40
N LEU A 185 -30.12 -8.90 14.30
CA LEU A 185 -29.86 -10.29 13.89
C LEU A 185 -30.62 -11.20 14.86
N ALA A 186 -31.78 -11.68 14.43
CA ALA A 186 -32.53 -12.71 15.13
C ALA A 186 -31.69 -14.00 15.12
N SER A 187 -31.30 -14.44 16.30
CA SER A 187 -30.66 -15.73 16.55
C SER A 187 -31.57 -16.87 16.08
N THR A 188 -31.12 -17.63 15.09
CA THR A 188 -31.76 -18.88 14.65
C THR A 188 -31.71 -19.91 15.80
N PRO A 189 -32.83 -20.56 16.18
CA PRO A 189 -32.80 -21.59 17.21
C PRO A 189 -32.24 -22.90 16.63
N ARG A 190 -31.27 -23.48 17.36
CA ARG A 190 -30.74 -24.84 17.19
C ARG A 190 -31.90 -25.84 17.38
N SER A 191 -32.30 -26.58 16.34
CA SER A 191 -33.16 -27.74 16.52
C SER A 191 -32.30 -28.98 16.77
N SER A 192 -32.59 -29.64 17.88
CA SER A 192 -32.13 -30.97 18.25
C SER A 192 -33.00 -32.03 17.59
N ARG A 193 -32.39 -32.95 16.83
CA ARG A 193 -32.80 -34.35 16.69
C ARG A 193 -31.63 -35.15 16.13
#